data_AF-A0A523JAX3-F1
#
_entry.id   AF-A0A523JAX3-F1
#
_cell.length_a   1.000
_cell.length_b   1.000
_cell.length_c   1.000
_cell.angle_alpha   90.00
_cell.angle_beta   90.00
_cell.angle_gamma   90.00
#
_symmetry.space_group_name_H-M   'P 1'
#
loop_
_entity.id
_entity.type
_entity.pdbx_description
1 polymer ?
#
loop_
_entity_poly.entity_id
_entity_poly.type
_entity_poly.pdbx_seq_one_letter_code
_entity_poly.pdbx_strand_id
1 'polypeptide(L)'
;MKKLVFLLLITMPMIGITQGRKGKVTYKYRKYEKFDFEDMVIEGDMGSPGDLSIAPRYQRRFKNPLPIRWDFKPQIRKAIERIR
;
A
#
# COMPACT_ATOMS: atom_id res chain seq x y z
N MET A 1 14.30 52.95 30.52
CA MET A 1 15.11 51.88 29.91
C MET A 1 15.18 50.63 30.78
N LYS A 2 15.84 50.65 31.96
CA LYS A 2 16.04 49.47 32.82
C LYS A 2 14.73 48.81 33.32
N LYS A 3 13.72 49.61 33.70
CA LYS A 3 12.40 49.10 34.13
C LYS A 3 11.60 48.43 33.01
N LEU A 4 11.84 48.82 31.76
CA LEU A 4 11.15 48.31 30.57
C LEU A 4 11.77 46.97 30.11
N VAL A 5 13.08 46.83 30.28
CA VAL A 5 13.82 45.56 30.10
C VAL A 5 13.42 44.53 31.15
N PHE A 6 13.17 44.97 32.39
CA PHE A 6 12.73 44.08 33.47
C PHE A 6 11.29 43.55 33.25
N LEU A 7 10.41 44.37 32.66
CA LEU A 7 9.05 43.98 32.30
C LEU A 7 9.03 42.94 31.16
N LEU A 8 9.93 43.07 30.18
CA LEU A 8 10.07 42.15 29.04
C LEU A 8 10.62 40.77 29.46
N LEU A 9 11.42 40.71 30.54
CA LEU A 9 12.00 39.46 31.04
C LEU A 9 10.99 38.58 31.79
N ILE A 10 9.94 39.18 32.38
CA ILE A 10 8.94 38.47 33.18
C ILE A 10 7.88 37.79 32.29
N THR A 11 7.67 38.27 31.07
CA THR A 11 6.70 37.69 30.12
C THR A 11 7.21 36.46 29.38
N MET A 12 8.44 36.01 29.64
CA MET A 12 9.12 34.98 28.83
C MET A 12 9.40 33.65 29.57
N PRO A 13 8.39 33.03 30.20
CA PRO A 13 8.39 31.56 30.23
C PRO A 13 6.98 31.01 30.03
N MET A 14 6.50 31.01 28.78
CA MET A 14 5.28 30.24 28.44
C MET A 14 5.35 29.54 27.08
N ILE A 15 6.57 29.23 26.62
CA ILE A 15 6.74 28.24 25.56
C ILE A 15 6.80 26.87 26.23
N GLY A 16 5.64 26.44 26.73
CA GLY A 16 5.45 25.09 27.23
C GLY A 16 5.71 24.11 26.10
N ILE A 17 6.66 23.21 26.31
CA ILE A 17 6.90 22.06 25.44
C ILE A 17 5.70 21.13 25.59
N THR A 18 4.63 21.38 24.82
CA THR A 18 3.61 20.37 24.58
C THR A 18 4.15 19.42 23.51
N GLN A 19 5.14 18.62 23.88
CA GLN A 19 5.40 17.37 23.18
C GLN A 19 4.16 16.50 23.39
N GLY A 20 3.21 16.63 22.46
CA GLY A 20 2.07 15.74 22.34
C GLY A 20 2.62 14.33 22.36
N ARG A 21 2.45 13.63 23.49
CA ARG A 21 2.66 12.20 23.57
C ARG A 21 1.86 11.65 22.39
N LYS A 22 2.54 11.11 21.38
CA LYS A 22 1.90 10.31 20.34
C LYS A 22 1.33 9.11 21.08
N GLY A 23 0.14 9.29 21.66
CA GLY A 23 -0.59 8.27 22.38
C GLY A 23 -0.64 7.07 21.45
N LYS A 24 -0.34 5.90 22.01
CA LYS A 24 -0.29 4.64 21.27
C LYS A 24 -1.61 4.46 20.51
N VAL A 25 -1.62 4.77 19.22
CA VAL A 25 -2.80 4.65 18.36
C VAL A 25 -3.07 3.17 18.21
N THR A 26 -4.00 2.66 19.00
CA THR A 26 -4.40 1.26 18.96
C THR A 26 -5.48 1.15 17.90
N TYR A 27 -5.09 0.74 16.69
CA TYR A 27 -6.03 0.43 15.61
C TYR A 27 -6.83 -0.81 16.01
N LYS A 28 -8.06 -0.60 16.48
CA LYS A 28 -9.02 -1.68 16.69
C LYS A 28 -9.81 -1.83 15.41
N TYR A 29 -9.53 -2.90 14.65
CA TYR A 29 -10.36 -3.27 13.52
C TYR A 29 -11.73 -3.71 14.03
N ARG A 30 -12.81 -3.14 13.50
CA ARG A 30 -14.17 -3.65 13.74
C ARG A 30 -14.24 -5.06 13.17
N LYS A 31 -14.46 -6.05 14.04
CA LYS A 31 -14.37 -7.47 13.67
C LYS A 31 -15.53 -7.90 12.76
N TYR A 32 -16.73 -7.34 12.98
CA TYR A 32 -17.91 -7.63 12.19
C TYR A 32 -18.83 -6.41 12.19
N GLU A 33 -19.12 -5.90 11.00
CA GLU A 33 -20.16 -4.91 10.77
C GLU A 33 -21.22 -5.61 9.92
N LYS A 34 -22.43 -5.75 10.47
CA LYS A 34 -23.56 -6.31 9.73
C LYS A 34 -24.12 -5.18 8.89
N PHE A 35 -23.84 -5.22 7.60
CA PHE A 35 -24.43 -4.28 6.65
C PHE A 35 -25.88 -4.69 6.43
N ASP A 36 -26.79 -3.76 6.73
CA ASP A 36 -28.18 -3.87 6.30
C ASP A 36 -28.27 -3.34 4.88
N PHE A 37 -28.70 -4.19 3.96
CA PHE A 37 -28.74 -3.88 2.53
C PHE A 37 -30.12 -3.42 2.07
N GLU A 38 -31.13 -3.41 2.95
CA GLU A 38 -32.50 -3.03 2.58
C GLU A 38 -32.60 -1.56 2.15
N ASP A 39 -31.81 -0.67 2.76
CA ASP A 39 -31.79 0.77 2.44
C ASP A 39 -30.64 1.19 1.51
N MET A 40 -29.86 0.24 0.98
CA MET A 40 -28.76 0.57 0.07
C MET A 40 -29.29 0.82 -1.34
N VAL A 41 -29.82 2.03 -1.57
CA VAL A 41 -30.10 2.53 -2.91
C VAL A 41 -28.76 2.77 -3.60
N ILE A 42 -28.32 1.77 -4.36
CA ILE A 42 -27.16 1.91 -5.24
C ILE A 42 -27.62 2.81 -6.40
N GLU A 43 -27.35 4.11 -6.31
CA GLU A 43 -27.37 5.01 -7.46
C GLU A 43 -26.26 4.55 -8.41
N GLY A 44 -26.56 3.51 -9.19
CA GLY A 44 -25.68 2.99 -10.21
C GLY A 44 -25.61 4.01 -11.34
N ASP A 45 -24.65 4.93 -11.25
CA ASP A 45 -24.23 5.66 -12.43
C ASP A 45 -23.76 4.59 -13.44
N MET A 46 -24.47 4.49 -14.58
CA MET A 46 -24.21 3.51 -15.65
C MET A 46 -22.89 3.79 -16.39
N GLY A 47 -21.98 4.56 -15.78
CA GLY A 47 -20.59 4.61 -16.19
C GLY A 47 -19.96 3.25 -15.89
N SER A 48 -19.73 2.45 -16.93
CA SER A 48 -18.81 1.31 -16.88
C SER A 48 -17.64 1.70 -15.97
N PRO A 49 -17.28 0.91 -14.94
CA PRO A 49 -16.07 1.20 -14.19
C PRO A 49 -14.95 1.29 -15.23
N GLY A 50 -14.44 2.51 -15.42
CA GLY A 50 -13.39 2.75 -16.39
C GLY A 50 -12.27 1.76 -16.13
N ASP A 51 -11.70 1.23 -17.21
CA ASP A 51 -10.74 0.12 -17.24
C ASP A 51 -10.09 -0.16 -15.87
N LEU A 52 -10.63 -1.14 -15.14
CA LEU A 52 -10.06 -1.66 -13.87
C LEU A 52 -8.71 -2.36 -14.11
N SER A 53 -8.08 -2.13 -15.26
CA SER A 53 -6.74 -2.60 -15.54
C SER A 53 -5.80 -2.03 -14.50
N ILE A 54 -5.19 -2.94 -13.77
CA ILE A 54 -4.04 -2.64 -12.93
C ILE A 54 -2.98 -2.09 -13.89
N ALA A 55 -2.57 -0.84 -13.69
CA ALA A 55 -1.49 -0.23 -14.46
C ALA A 55 -0.34 -1.26 -14.57
N PRO A 56 0.17 -1.53 -15.79
CA PRO A 56 1.10 -2.63 -16.00
C PRO A 56 2.28 -2.45 -15.05
N ARG A 57 2.32 -3.31 -14.02
CA ARG A 57 3.38 -3.31 -13.02
C ARG A 57 4.68 -3.40 -13.78
N TYR A 58 5.63 -2.50 -13.50
CA TYR A 58 6.97 -2.55 -14.10
C TYR A 58 7.53 -3.97 -13.96
N GLN A 59 7.45 -4.74 -15.04
CA GLN A 59 8.06 -6.06 -15.10
C GLN A 59 9.56 -5.79 -15.15
N ARG A 60 10.28 -6.12 -14.06
CA ARG A 60 11.74 -6.11 -14.09
C ARG A 60 12.17 -7.00 -15.25
N ARG A 61 12.77 -6.40 -16.28
CA ARG A 61 13.42 -7.16 -17.34
C ARG A 61 14.57 -7.90 -16.68
N PHE A 62 14.40 -9.20 -16.47
CA PHE A 62 15.47 -10.05 -15.96
C PHE A 62 16.59 -10.03 -17.00
N LYS A 63 17.75 -9.51 -16.61
CA LYS A 63 18.94 -9.46 -17.49
C LYS A 63 19.50 -10.86 -17.79
N ASN A 64 19.07 -11.88 -17.04
CA ASN A 64 19.53 -13.24 -17.22
C ASN A 64 18.55 -13.98 -18.14
N PRO A 65 18.86 -14.13 -19.45
CA PRO A 65 18.07 -15.01 -20.30
C PRO A 65 18.20 -16.44 -19.77
N LEU A 66 17.07 -17.13 -19.61
CA LEU A 66 17.11 -18.56 -19.34
C LEU A 66 17.79 -19.25 -20.53
N PRO A 67 18.56 -20.33 -20.31
CA PRO A 67 19.15 -21.09 -21.40
C PRO A 67 18.03 -21.61 -22.31
N ILE A 68 17.96 -21.06 -23.53
CA ILE A 68 17.03 -21.50 -24.56
C ILE A 68 17.64 -22.71 -25.25
N ARG A 69 16.87 -23.80 -25.36
CA ARG A 69 17.20 -24.89 -26.27
C ARG A 69 16.43 -24.72 -27.57
N TRP A 70 17.14 -24.77 -28.69
CA TRP A 70 16.53 -24.72 -30.02
C TRP A 70 15.89 -26.05 -30.42
N ASP A 71 16.32 -27.17 -29.84
CA ASP A 71 15.78 -28.49 -30.16
C ASP A 71 15.50 -29.32 -28.90
N PHE A 72 14.34 -29.98 -28.91
CA PHE A 72 13.83 -30.87 -27.87
C PHE A 72 13.67 -32.32 -28.34
N LYS A 73 13.99 -32.63 -29.62
CA LYS A 73 13.90 -34.00 -30.18
C LYS A 73 14.63 -35.06 -29.34
N PRO A 74 15.84 -34.82 -28.78
CA PRO A 74 16.52 -35.82 -27.96
C PRO A 74 15.78 -36.19 -26.67
N GLN A 75 15.13 -35.21 -26.01
CA GLN A 75 14.38 -35.41 -24.77
C GLN A 75 13.05 -36.11 -25.06
N ILE A 76 12.40 -35.74 -26.16
CA ILE A 76 11.17 -36.40 -26.64
C ILE A 76 11.46 -37.88 -26.94
N ARG A 77 12.55 -38.19 -27.65
CA ARG A 77 12.96 -39.56 -27.93
C ARG A 77 13.18 -40.36 -26.64
N LYS A 78 13.92 -39.79 -25.68
CA LYS A 78 14.14 -40.41 -24.35
C LYS A 78 12.87 -40.63 -23.54
N ALA A 79 11.90 -39.72 -23.65
CA ALA A 79 10.62 -39.84 -22.96
C ALA A 79 9.78 -40.99 -23.54
N ILE A 80 9.75 -41.12 -24.87
CA ILE A 80 9.05 -42.22 -25.58
C ILE A 80 9.70 -43.57 -25.25
N GLU A 81 11.03 -43.64 -25.21
CA GLU A 81 11.77 -44.85 -24.84
C GLU A 81 11.45 -45.34 -23.42
N ARG A 82 11.02 -44.47 -22.50
CA ARG A 82 10.66 -44.84 -21.13
C ARG A 82 9.22 -45.38 -21.01
N ILE A 83 8.36 -45.11 -21.99
CA ILE A 83 6.94 -45.51 -21.96
C ILE A 83 6.75 -46.95 -22.49
N ARG A 84 7.75 -47.50 -23.19
CA ARG A 84 7.76 -48.85 -23.74
C ARG A 84 8.60 -49.79 -22.89
#